data_AF-A0A2E9WLS6-F1
#
_entry.id   AF-A0A2E9WLS6-F1
#
_cell.length_a   1.000
_cell.length_b   1.000
_cell.length_c   1.000
_cell.angle_alpha   90.00
_cell.angle_beta   90.00
_cell.angle_gamma   90.00
#
_symmetry.space_group_name_H-M   'P 1'
#
loop_
_entity.id
_entity.type
_entity.pdbx_description
1 polymer ?
#
loop_
_entity_poly.entity_id
_entity_poly.type
_entity_poly.pdbx_seq_one_letter_code
_entity_poly.pdbx_strand_id
1 'polypeptide(L)'
;MMKRLSLTLLCVAYASPVFAQDPIINELRIDQPSSDIDEYFELAGPAGTSLDDLSYIVIGDGTGGSGVIEAVVSLAGTSIGASGYFVAAESSFTMGTADLVTTLDFENSDNVTHLLVRDFTGAKNDDLDTDDDGTLDTTPWSSVVSGIALIEDPAGGDLVYWPEQVGPDGTFVPSHPFVCSGVWVMGDFDPTIDGSDTPGADNACSTGADFQTYCVAFPNSAFNDGARMGWAGSGGIAANDTVVTVSQCPDSFGMFFFGSTPDLVIPFGNGALCVGGSLSRLLPVSKAAGNVNSYALDFTGAGPEAGIVSGDTRYFQYWFRDAGQGSGSNTSDGLQVTFAN
;
A
#
# COMPACT_ATOMS: atom_id res chain seq x y z
N MET A 1 31.54 38.83 -58.08
CA MET A 1 31.04 37.45 -57.97
C MET A 1 31.04 37.06 -56.51
N MET A 2 29.85 36.89 -55.90
CA MET A 2 29.70 36.12 -54.66
C MET A 2 28.22 35.75 -54.54
N LYS A 3 27.89 34.51 -54.94
CA LYS A 3 26.56 33.92 -54.74
C LYS A 3 26.48 33.46 -53.28
N ARG A 4 25.56 34.03 -52.50
CA ARG A 4 25.22 33.53 -51.16
C ARG A 4 24.39 32.26 -51.33
N LEU A 5 24.87 31.16 -50.77
CA LEU A 5 24.18 29.88 -50.71
C LEU A 5 23.47 29.80 -49.34
N SER A 6 22.13 29.84 -49.33
CA SER A 6 21.35 29.57 -48.11
C SER A 6 21.23 28.07 -47.95
N LEU A 7 21.72 27.55 -46.82
CA LEU A 7 21.59 26.17 -46.40
C LEU A 7 20.34 26.05 -45.52
N THR A 8 19.25 25.50 -46.06
CA THR A 8 18.04 25.19 -45.30
C THR A 8 18.26 23.85 -44.60
N LEU A 9 18.42 23.88 -43.28
CA LEU A 9 18.53 22.68 -42.46
C LEU A 9 17.12 22.08 -42.29
N LEU A 10 16.82 21.00 -43.00
CA LEU A 10 15.59 20.23 -42.82
C LEU A 10 15.78 19.33 -41.59
N CYS A 11 15.20 19.74 -40.46
CA CYS A 11 15.17 18.91 -39.25
C CYS A 11 14.10 17.83 -39.44
N VAL A 12 14.51 16.63 -39.85
CA VAL A 12 13.64 15.45 -39.87
C VAL A 12 13.59 14.89 -38.45
N ALA A 13 12.49 15.12 -37.74
CA ALA A 13 12.22 14.45 -36.48
C ALA A 13 12.03 12.96 -36.76
N TYR A 14 13.00 12.14 -36.38
CA TYR A 14 12.81 10.70 -36.29
C TYR A 14 12.02 10.44 -35.00
N ALA A 15 10.70 10.26 -35.14
CA ALA A 15 9.93 9.62 -34.08
C ALA A 15 10.36 8.16 -34.04
N SER A 16 11.09 7.76 -33.00
CA SER A 16 11.25 6.34 -32.69
C SER A 16 9.85 5.73 -32.54
N PRO A 17 9.57 4.54 -33.07
CA PRO A 17 8.35 3.85 -32.69
C PRO A 17 8.40 3.64 -31.18
N VAL A 18 7.54 4.34 -30.45
CA VAL A 18 7.17 3.92 -29.10
C VAL A 18 6.48 2.60 -29.33
N PHE A 19 7.11 1.49 -28.96
CA PHE A 19 6.38 0.25 -28.79
C PHE A 19 5.28 0.57 -27.78
N ALA A 20 4.02 0.39 -28.18
CA ALA A 20 2.92 0.52 -27.22
C ALA A 20 3.22 -0.45 -26.08
N GLN A 21 3.40 0.10 -24.88
CA GLN A 21 3.51 -0.70 -23.68
C GLN A 21 2.11 -1.26 -23.42
N ASP A 22 2.04 -2.57 -23.23
CA ASP A 22 0.78 -3.21 -22.88
C ASP A 22 0.28 -2.65 -21.53
N PRO A 23 -1.05 -2.47 -21.39
CA PRO A 23 -1.62 -2.08 -20.10
C PRO A 23 -1.37 -3.16 -19.06
N ILE A 24 -1.22 -2.73 -17.81
CA ILE A 24 -1.11 -3.61 -16.65
C ILE A 24 -2.30 -3.37 -15.71
N ILE A 25 -2.69 -4.39 -14.96
CA ILE A 25 -3.61 -4.21 -13.83
C ILE A 25 -2.85 -3.39 -12.79
N ASN A 26 -3.45 -2.29 -12.33
CA ASN A 26 -2.80 -1.30 -11.47
C ASN A 26 -3.36 -1.29 -10.03
N GLU A 27 -4.66 -1.49 -9.91
CA GLU A 27 -5.44 -1.36 -8.68
C GLU A 27 -6.79 -2.06 -8.88
N LEU A 28 -7.33 -2.67 -7.83
CA LEU A 28 -8.68 -3.22 -7.85
C LEU A 28 -9.30 -3.19 -6.45
N ARG A 29 -10.64 -3.21 -6.41
CA ARG A 29 -11.43 -3.42 -5.20
C ARG A 29 -12.49 -4.47 -5.48
N ILE A 30 -12.53 -5.50 -4.64
CA ILE A 30 -13.47 -6.63 -4.74
C ILE A 30 -14.46 -6.68 -3.59
N ASP A 31 -14.16 -6.01 -2.47
CA ASP A 31 -14.96 -6.10 -1.26
C ASP A 31 -14.84 -4.79 -0.46
N GLN A 32 -15.84 -4.49 0.36
CA GLN A 32 -15.85 -3.36 1.28
C GLN A 32 -16.86 -3.58 2.43
N PRO A 33 -16.86 -2.73 3.48
CA PRO A 33 -17.88 -2.82 4.51
C PRO A 33 -19.31 -2.74 3.97
N SER A 34 -20.12 -3.68 4.42
CA SER A 34 -21.55 -3.79 4.13
C SER A 34 -21.90 -4.31 2.74
N SER A 35 -21.97 -3.43 1.74
CA SER A 35 -22.38 -3.81 0.38
C SER A 35 -21.34 -3.27 -0.57
N ASP A 36 -20.96 -4.12 -1.52
CA ASP A 36 -19.91 -3.86 -2.51
C ASP A 36 -20.45 -2.92 -3.58
N ILE A 37 -20.50 -1.64 -3.23
CA ILE A 37 -20.98 -0.59 -4.12
C ILE A 37 -19.85 0.06 -4.90
N ASP A 38 -18.59 -0.21 -4.53
CA ASP A 38 -17.39 0.37 -5.10
C ASP A 38 -16.43 -0.71 -5.65
N GLU A 39 -16.94 -1.81 -6.22
CA GLU A 39 -16.09 -2.73 -6.97
C GLU A 39 -15.57 -2.09 -8.26
N TYR A 40 -14.27 -2.25 -8.50
CA TYR A 40 -13.62 -1.81 -9.73
C TYR A 40 -12.33 -2.57 -10.00
N PHE A 41 -11.87 -2.50 -11.24
CA PHE A 41 -10.46 -2.68 -11.57
C PHE A 41 -9.96 -1.50 -12.39
N GLU A 42 -8.68 -1.22 -12.25
CA GLU A 42 -7.98 -0.19 -12.97
C GLU A 42 -6.83 -0.77 -13.79
N LEU A 43 -6.71 -0.30 -15.02
CA LEU A 43 -5.55 -0.54 -15.87
C LEU A 43 -4.70 0.72 -16.00
N ALA A 44 -3.39 0.58 -15.92
CA ALA A 44 -2.43 1.65 -16.20
C ALA A 44 -1.70 1.38 -17.52
N GLY A 45 -1.55 2.41 -18.34
CA GLY A 45 -0.79 2.32 -19.59
C GLY A 45 -0.73 3.64 -20.36
N PRO A 46 -0.05 3.66 -21.53
CA PRO A 46 0.05 4.88 -22.33
C PRO A 46 -1.33 5.39 -22.77
N ALA A 47 -1.55 6.70 -22.69
CA ALA A 47 -2.78 7.33 -23.18
C ALA A 47 -3.06 6.98 -24.65
N GLY A 48 -4.29 6.60 -24.95
CA GLY A 48 -4.74 6.19 -26.28
C GLY A 48 -4.42 4.73 -26.64
N THR A 49 -3.88 3.93 -25.72
CA THR A 49 -3.74 2.48 -25.91
C THR A 49 -5.11 1.86 -26.12
N SER A 50 -5.33 1.21 -27.26
CA SER A 50 -6.56 0.47 -27.54
C SER A 50 -6.64 -0.77 -26.66
N LEU A 51 -7.84 -1.06 -26.16
CA LEU A 51 -8.16 -2.26 -25.38
C LEU A 51 -9.06 -3.21 -26.19
N ASP A 52 -9.16 -3.02 -27.52
CA ASP A 52 -10.13 -3.70 -28.37
C ASP A 52 -10.03 -5.23 -28.36
N ASP A 53 -8.81 -5.75 -28.17
CA ASP A 53 -8.50 -7.18 -28.16
C ASP A 53 -8.36 -7.74 -26.74
N LEU A 54 -8.69 -6.95 -25.70
CA LEU A 54 -8.52 -7.34 -24.31
C LEU A 54 -9.83 -7.68 -23.61
N SER A 55 -9.75 -8.65 -22.70
CA SER A 55 -10.76 -8.94 -21.70
C SER A 55 -10.12 -9.06 -20.33
N TYR A 56 -10.82 -8.60 -19.30
CA TYR A 56 -10.52 -8.89 -17.91
C TYR A 56 -11.31 -10.14 -17.50
N ILE A 57 -10.64 -11.13 -16.91
CA ILE A 57 -11.26 -12.35 -16.42
C ILE A 57 -10.83 -12.63 -14.98
N VAL A 58 -11.69 -13.33 -14.25
CA VAL A 58 -11.38 -13.88 -12.92
C VAL A 58 -11.57 -15.38 -12.97
N ILE A 59 -10.58 -16.11 -12.43
CA ILE A 59 -10.57 -17.57 -12.33
C ILE A 59 -10.50 -17.93 -10.84
N GLY A 60 -11.44 -18.73 -10.36
CA GLY A 60 -11.44 -19.29 -9.01
C GLY A 60 -12.17 -20.63 -9.01
N ASP A 61 -13.26 -20.73 -8.26
CA ASP A 61 -14.00 -21.97 -7.99
C ASP A 61 -15.25 -22.17 -8.87
N GLY A 62 -15.77 -23.40 -8.81
CA GLY A 62 -17.06 -23.74 -9.37
C GLY A 62 -17.53 -25.13 -8.98
N THR A 63 -18.57 -25.63 -9.66
CA THR A 63 -19.18 -26.93 -9.31
C THR A 63 -18.22 -28.13 -9.45
N GLY A 64 -17.12 -27.95 -10.20
CA GLY A 64 -16.10 -28.98 -10.46
C GLY A 64 -14.91 -28.96 -9.51
N GLY A 65 -14.59 -27.81 -8.91
CA GLY A 65 -13.29 -27.54 -8.29
C GLY A 65 -12.77 -26.17 -8.74
N SER A 66 -11.45 -26.01 -8.77
CA SER A 66 -10.80 -24.74 -9.13
C SER A 66 -10.63 -24.61 -10.64
N GLY A 67 -10.23 -23.43 -11.12
CA GLY A 67 -9.96 -23.20 -12.54
C GLY A 67 -11.18 -22.76 -13.35
N VAL A 68 -12.28 -22.40 -12.69
CA VAL A 68 -13.50 -21.96 -13.36
C VAL A 68 -13.51 -20.45 -13.52
N ILE A 69 -13.95 -19.97 -14.69
CA ILE A 69 -14.09 -18.53 -14.94
C ILE A 69 -15.32 -17.97 -14.22
N GLU A 70 -15.11 -17.04 -13.29
CA GLU A 70 -16.17 -16.42 -12.49
C GLU A 70 -16.64 -15.09 -13.05
N ALA A 71 -15.73 -14.31 -13.64
CA ALA A 71 -16.05 -13.00 -14.22
C ALA A 71 -15.40 -12.82 -15.59
N VAL A 72 -16.10 -12.13 -16.48
CA VAL A 72 -15.61 -11.75 -17.81
C VAL A 72 -16.09 -10.35 -18.14
N VAL A 73 -15.15 -9.44 -18.40
CA VAL A 73 -15.42 -8.08 -18.88
C VAL A 73 -14.67 -7.87 -20.19
N SER A 74 -15.42 -7.71 -21.29
CA SER A 74 -14.82 -7.34 -22.57
C SER A 74 -14.49 -5.85 -22.59
N LEU A 75 -13.29 -5.50 -23.03
CA LEU A 75 -12.83 -4.12 -23.16
C LEU A 75 -12.95 -3.60 -24.62
N ALA A 76 -13.63 -4.36 -25.48
CA ALA A 76 -13.80 -4.03 -26.88
C ALA A 76 -14.47 -2.65 -27.08
N GLY A 77 -13.89 -1.80 -27.92
CA GLY A 77 -14.36 -0.45 -28.21
C GLY A 77 -13.88 0.61 -27.21
N THR A 78 -13.00 0.24 -26.28
CA THR A 78 -12.46 1.15 -25.25
C THR A 78 -10.96 1.40 -25.43
N SER A 79 -10.45 2.42 -24.75
CA SER A 79 -9.03 2.80 -24.79
C SER A 79 -8.63 3.54 -23.52
N ILE A 80 -7.36 3.45 -23.13
CA ILE A 80 -6.84 4.21 -21.98
C ILE A 80 -6.96 5.71 -22.25
N GLY A 81 -7.51 6.43 -21.27
CA GLY A 81 -7.75 7.86 -21.34
C GLY A 81 -6.47 8.70 -21.29
N ALA A 82 -6.64 10.03 -21.32
CA ALA A 82 -5.51 10.96 -21.25
C ALA A 82 -4.80 10.96 -19.88
N SER A 83 -5.43 10.44 -18.83
CA SER A 83 -4.84 10.25 -17.50
C SER A 83 -3.75 9.19 -17.49
N GLY A 84 -3.77 8.24 -18.43
CA GLY A 84 -2.95 7.03 -18.38
C GLY A 84 -3.59 5.88 -17.60
N TYR A 85 -4.82 6.08 -17.13
CA TYR A 85 -5.61 5.09 -16.40
C TYR A 85 -6.90 4.77 -17.15
N PHE A 86 -7.42 3.56 -16.90
CA PHE A 86 -8.71 3.10 -17.36
C PHE A 86 -9.42 2.39 -16.21
N VAL A 87 -10.56 2.94 -15.77
CA VAL A 87 -11.34 2.39 -14.65
C VAL A 87 -12.59 1.70 -15.20
N ALA A 88 -12.75 0.42 -14.88
CA ALA A 88 -14.00 -0.31 -15.08
C ALA A 88 -14.62 -0.60 -13.73
N ALA A 89 -15.87 -0.18 -13.55
CA ALA A 89 -16.56 -0.28 -12.26
C ALA A 89 -18.04 -0.58 -12.44
N GLU A 90 -18.69 -0.96 -11.35
CA GLU A 90 -20.13 -1.17 -11.32
C GLU A 90 -20.95 0.12 -11.42
N SER A 91 -22.24 -0.01 -11.74
CA SER A 91 -23.15 1.16 -11.80
C SER A 91 -23.39 1.84 -10.45
N SER A 92 -23.08 1.14 -9.36
CA SER A 92 -23.10 1.60 -7.97
C SER A 92 -21.91 2.46 -7.58
N PHE A 93 -20.82 2.42 -8.37
CA PHE A 93 -19.51 3.00 -8.05
C PHE A 93 -19.58 4.49 -7.69
N THR A 94 -18.96 4.85 -6.57
CA THR A 94 -19.00 6.20 -6.00
C THR A 94 -17.63 6.87 -5.85
N MET A 95 -16.54 6.12 -6.02
CA MET A 95 -15.17 6.61 -5.77
C MET A 95 -14.56 7.42 -6.91
N GLY A 96 -15.28 7.59 -8.02
CA GLY A 96 -14.77 8.33 -9.17
C GLY A 96 -15.72 8.33 -10.36
N THR A 97 -15.15 8.40 -11.56
CA THR A 97 -15.89 8.22 -12.82
C THR A 97 -15.25 7.06 -13.56
N ALA A 98 -16.01 5.98 -13.73
CA ALA A 98 -15.57 4.85 -14.54
C ALA A 98 -15.52 5.23 -16.02
N ASP A 99 -14.48 4.79 -16.72
CA ASP A 99 -14.39 4.82 -18.17
C ASP A 99 -15.33 3.78 -18.80
N LEU A 100 -15.54 2.66 -18.09
CA LEU A 100 -16.49 1.61 -18.44
C LEU A 100 -17.37 1.26 -17.23
N VAL A 101 -18.68 1.46 -17.37
CA VAL A 101 -19.65 0.93 -16.42
C VAL A 101 -20.05 -0.48 -16.87
N THR A 102 -19.78 -1.48 -16.05
CA THR A 102 -20.01 -2.90 -16.33
C THR A 102 -20.56 -3.62 -15.09
N THR A 103 -20.83 -4.91 -15.21
CA THR A 103 -20.99 -5.81 -14.06
C THR A 103 -19.67 -6.52 -13.83
N LEU A 104 -19.20 -6.56 -12.59
CA LEU A 104 -17.99 -7.25 -12.18
C LEU A 104 -18.34 -8.55 -11.48
N ASP A 105 -19.31 -8.51 -10.57
CA ASP A 105 -19.71 -9.64 -9.71
C ASP A 105 -18.45 -10.35 -9.12
N PHE A 106 -17.50 -9.61 -8.53
CA PHE A 106 -16.34 -10.25 -7.91
C PHE A 106 -16.75 -10.99 -6.63
N GLU A 107 -16.06 -12.09 -6.33
CA GLU A 107 -16.34 -12.86 -5.13
C GLU A 107 -15.57 -12.32 -3.92
N ASN A 108 -16.26 -12.22 -2.78
CA ASN A 108 -15.69 -11.68 -1.54
C ASN A 108 -14.91 -12.73 -0.73
N SER A 109 -14.80 -13.96 -1.22
CA SER A 109 -14.13 -15.06 -0.52
C SER A 109 -13.60 -16.06 -1.53
N ASP A 110 -12.50 -16.71 -1.16
CA ASP A 110 -11.64 -17.62 -1.93
C ASP A 110 -10.35 -16.98 -2.52
N ASN A 111 -9.39 -17.84 -2.83
CA ASN A 111 -8.26 -17.58 -3.68
C ASN A 111 -8.68 -17.41 -5.15
N VAL A 112 -8.69 -16.18 -5.65
CA VAL A 112 -9.06 -15.88 -7.04
C VAL A 112 -7.88 -15.34 -7.85
N THR A 113 -7.87 -15.62 -9.16
CA THR A 113 -6.87 -15.13 -10.10
C THR A 113 -7.48 -14.14 -11.07
N HIS A 114 -7.08 -12.88 -10.99
CA HIS A 114 -7.48 -11.83 -11.93
C HIS A 114 -6.47 -11.74 -13.07
N LEU A 115 -6.94 -11.84 -14.32
CA LEU A 115 -6.10 -11.79 -15.52
C LEU A 115 -6.63 -10.78 -16.55
N LEU A 116 -5.70 -10.09 -17.20
CA LEU A 116 -5.93 -9.36 -18.44
C LEU A 116 -5.41 -10.20 -19.60
N VAL A 117 -6.29 -10.59 -20.52
CA VAL A 117 -5.98 -11.55 -21.60
C VAL A 117 -6.32 -11.00 -22.98
N ARG A 118 -5.58 -11.43 -24.01
CA ARG A 118 -5.81 -11.06 -25.42
C ARG A 118 -6.66 -12.08 -26.17
N ASP A 119 -7.46 -11.59 -27.12
CA ASP A 119 -8.26 -12.39 -28.06
C ASP A 119 -9.13 -13.44 -27.35
N PHE A 120 -9.75 -13.06 -26.22
CA PHE A 120 -10.54 -13.99 -25.42
C PHE A 120 -11.75 -14.54 -26.17
N THR A 121 -11.93 -15.86 -26.13
CA THR A 121 -13.05 -16.59 -26.77
C THR A 121 -13.85 -17.47 -25.81
N GLY A 122 -13.52 -17.47 -24.52
CA GLY A 122 -14.21 -18.25 -23.50
C GLY A 122 -15.49 -17.57 -22.98
N ALA A 123 -16.05 -18.12 -21.91
CA ALA A 123 -17.22 -17.60 -21.23
C ALA A 123 -17.16 -17.84 -19.71
N LYS A 124 -17.96 -17.06 -18.96
CA LYS A 124 -18.21 -17.32 -17.53
C LYS A 124 -18.75 -18.75 -17.34
N ASN A 125 -18.24 -19.44 -16.33
CA ASN A 125 -18.41 -20.85 -15.98
C ASN A 125 -17.69 -21.86 -16.89
N ASP A 126 -16.83 -21.43 -17.81
CA ASP A 126 -15.91 -22.37 -18.46
C ASP A 126 -14.91 -22.87 -17.41
N ASP A 127 -14.78 -24.19 -17.32
CA ASP A 127 -13.80 -24.88 -16.48
C ASP A 127 -12.51 -25.08 -17.29
N LEU A 128 -11.44 -24.40 -16.85
CA LEU A 128 -10.17 -24.33 -17.55
C LEU A 128 -9.13 -25.32 -17.02
N ASP A 129 -9.33 -25.90 -15.83
CA ASP A 129 -8.45 -26.89 -15.17
C ASP A 129 -9.31 -28.10 -14.79
N THR A 130 -9.67 -28.91 -15.80
CA THR A 130 -10.72 -29.93 -15.65
C THR A 130 -10.30 -31.14 -14.82
N ASP A 131 -9.02 -31.23 -14.45
CA ASP A 131 -8.47 -32.25 -13.57
C ASP A 131 -7.93 -31.73 -12.23
N ASP A 132 -8.14 -30.44 -11.94
CA ASP A 132 -7.79 -29.73 -10.70
C ASP A 132 -6.30 -29.91 -10.31
N ASP A 133 -5.39 -29.88 -11.30
CA ASP A 133 -3.96 -30.15 -11.07
C ASP A 133 -3.10 -28.89 -10.86
N GLY A 134 -3.70 -27.71 -11.01
CA GLY A 134 -3.05 -26.40 -10.91
C GLY A 134 -2.47 -25.91 -12.23
N THR A 135 -2.76 -26.60 -13.33
CA THR A 135 -2.34 -26.26 -14.70
C THR A 135 -3.55 -26.15 -15.60
N LEU A 136 -3.76 -24.98 -16.19
CA LEU A 136 -4.85 -24.79 -17.14
C LEU A 136 -4.73 -25.73 -18.35
N ASP A 137 -5.72 -26.60 -18.53
CA ASP A 137 -5.92 -27.47 -19.70
C ASP A 137 -6.28 -26.69 -20.95
N THR A 138 -7.05 -25.62 -20.77
CA THR A 138 -7.50 -24.75 -21.85
C THR A 138 -7.26 -23.29 -21.53
N THR A 139 -6.82 -22.56 -22.54
CA THR A 139 -6.56 -21.12 -22.46
C THR A 139 -7.25 -20.47 -23.65
N PRO A 140 -8.55 -20.10 -23.54
CA PRO A 140 -9.31 -19.50 -24.63
C PRO A 140 -8.91 -18.02 -24.83
N TRP A 141 -7.61 -17.76 -24.93
CA TRP A 141 -6.97 -16.47 -25.19
C TRP A 141 -5.64 -16.71 -25.91
N SER A 142 -5.14 -15.69 -26.60
CA SER A 142 -3.86 -15.79 -27.31
C SER A 142 -2.64 -15.56 -26.42
N SER A 143 -2.79 -14.72 -25.38
CA SER A 143 -1.76 -14.46 -24.37
C SER A 143 -2.34 -13.80 -23.12
N VAL A 144 -1.69 -13.98 -21.98
CA VAL A 144 -1.92 -13.18 -20.77
C VAL A 144 -1.02 -11.95 -20.79
N VAL A 145 -1.58 -10.78 -20.50
CA VAL A 145 -0.90 -9.48 -20.53
C VAL A 145 -0.44 -9.07 -19.13
N SER A 146 -1.32 -9.23 -18.14
CA SER A 146 -1.09 -8.87 -16.74
C SER A 146 -1.97 -9.76 -15.86
N GLY A 147 -1.56 -9.99 -14.62
CA GLY A 147 -2.35 -10.75 -13.67
C GLY A 147 -1.95 -10.51 -12.22
N ILE A 148 -2.81 -10.95 -11.31
CA ILE A 148 -2.57 -11.02 -9.87
C ILE A 148 -3.49 -12.10 -9.28
N ALA A 149 -2.96 -12.93 -8.39
CA ALA A 149 -3.76 -13.82 -7.58
C ALA A 149 -3.98 -13.23 -6.18
N LEU A 150 -5.23 -13.22 -5.73
CA LEU A 150 -5.62 -12.83 -4.38
C LEU A 150 -5.73 -14.11 -3.56
N ILE A 151 -5.13 -14.13 -2.37
CA ILE A 151 -5.04 -15.33 -1.54
C ILE A 151 -5.82 -15.10 -0.25
N GLU A 152 -6.86 -15.88 0.02
CA GLU A 152 -7.51 -15.98 1.33
C GLU A 152 -6.88 -17.08 2.20
N ASP A 153 -6.70 -18.29 1.64
CA ASP A 153 -6.12 -19.44 2.34
C ASP A 153 -4.95 -20.04 1.56
N PRO A 154 -3.69 -19.73 1.95
CA PRO A 154 -2.50 -20.25 1.29
C PRO A 154 -2.25 -21.75 1.53
N ALA A 155 -2.97 -22.37 2.48
CA ALA A 155 -2.75 -23.77 2.87
C ALA A 155 -3.84 -24.73 2.34
N GLY A 156 -4.99 -24.21 1.92
CA GLY A 156 -6.12 -25.04 1.51
C GLY A 156 -7.24 -24.35 0.72
N GLY A 157 -7.06 -23.09 0.32
CA GLY A 157 -7.97 -22.44 -0.63
C GLY A 157 -7.75 -22.91 -2.06
N ASP A 158 -8.51 -22.34 -2.97
CA ASP A 158 -8.49 -22.74 -4.37
C ASP A 158 -7.15 -22.53 -5.06
N LEU A 159 -6.96 -23.27 -6.15
CA LEU A 159 -5.77 -23.18 -6.97
C LEU A 159 -5.74 -21.85 -7.71
N VAL A 160 -4.56 -21.23 -7.74
CA VAL A 160 -4.33 -19.95 -8.41
C VAL A 160 -3.44 -20.12 -9.63
N TYR A 161 -3.71 -19.31 -10.65
CA TYR A 161 -3.14 -19.49 -12.00
C TYR A 161 -2.24 -18.33 -12.41
N TRP A 162 -1.64 -17.65 -11.41
CA TRP A 162 -0.69 -16.56 -11.62
C TRP A 162 0.42 -16.55 -10.55
N PRO A 163 1.69 -16.27 -10.93
CA PRO A 163 2.82 -16.34 -10.00
C PRO A 163 2.89 -15.15 -9.04
N GLU A 164 2.48 -13.95 -9.45
CA GLU A 164 2.35 -12.83 -8.52
C GLU A 164 1.10 -13.01 -7.67
N GLN A 165 1.27 -12.97 -6.35
CA GLN A 165 0.21 -13.19 -5.37
C GLN A 165 0.22 -12.10 -4.30
N VAL A 166 -0.94 -11.81 -3.73
CA VAL A 166 -1.12 -10.89 -2.61
C VAL A 166 -2.13 -11.48 -1.62
N GLY A 167 -1.93 -11.23 -0.32
CA GLY A 167 -2.72 -11.81 0.75
C GLY A 167 -2.04 -12.97 1.49
N PRO A 168 -2.72 -13.53 2.51
CA PRO A 168 -4.04 -13.11 2.99
C PRO A 168 -4.05 -11.82 3.79
N ASP A 169 -5.21 -11.18 3.85
CA ASP A 169 -5.50 -10.12 4.81
C ASP A 169 -6.15 -10.75 6.05
N GLY A 170 -5.28 -11.22 6.96
CA GLY A 170 -5.71 -11.99 8.13
C GLY A 170 -6.32 -13.34 7.73
N THR A 171 -7.64 -13.43 7.78
CA THR A 171 -8.42 -14.62 7.38
C THR A 171 -9.35 -14.33 6.20
N PHE A 172 -9.07 -13.27 5.44
CA PHE A 172 -9.89 -12.82 4.32
C PHE A 172 -9.03 -12.69 3.06
N VAL A 173 -9.68 -12.78 1.91
CA VAL A 173 -9.10 -12.35 0.64
C VAL A 173 -8.81 -10.83 0.70
N PRO A 174 -7.70 -10.35 0.15
CA PRO A 174 -7.44 -8.91 0.07
C PRO A 174 -8.54 -8.18 -0.71
N SER A 175 -9.23 -7.27 -0.02
CA SER A 175 -10.32 -6.50 -0.61
C SER A 175 -9.87 -5.44 -1.60
N HIS A 176 -8.68 -4.87 -1.39
CA HIS A 176 -8.16 -3.77 -2.21
C HIS A 176 -6.64 -3.84 -2.45
N PRO A 177 -6.19 -4.66 -3.41
CA PRO A 177 -4.82 -4.67 -3.90
C PRO A 177 -4.50 -3.53 -4.87
N PHE A 178 -3.29 -2.97 -4.79
CA PHE A 178 -2.76 -2.02 -5.77
C PHE A 178 -1.22 -2.08 -5.88
N VAL A 179 -0.68 -1.50 -6.95
CA VAL A 179 0.74 -1.55 -7.27
C VAL A 179 1.50 -0.34 -6.73
N CYS A 180 2.54 -0.58 -5.94
CA CYS A 180 3.47 0.45 -5.47
C CYS A 180 4.92 0.13 -5.78
N SER A 181 5.57 1.03 -6.52
CA SER A 181 6.95 0.84 -7.01
C SER A 181 7.16 -0.52 -7.70
N GLY A 182 6.13 -1.02 -8.40
CA GLY A 182 6.15 -2.30 -9.11
C GLY A 182 5.89 -3.53 -8.24
N VAL A 183 5.40 -3.36 -7.01
CA VAL A 183 5.06 -4.46 -6.09
C VAL A 183 3.60 -4.32 -5.66
N TRP A 184 2.87 -5.43 -5.58
CA TRP A 184 1.52 -5.46 -5.02
C TRP A 184 1.54 -5.22 -3.52
N VAL A 185 0.68 -4.33 -3.06
CA VAL A 185 0.40 -4.04 -1.65
C VAL A 185 -1.11 -4.13 -1.42
N MET A 186 -1.50 -4.24 -0.15
CA MET A 186 -2.91 -4.28 0.27
C MET A 186 -3.29 -2.96 0.90
N GLY A 187 -4.46 -2.44 0.56
CA GLY A 187 -5.10 -1.31 1.22
C GLY A 187 -6.14 -1.77 2.23
N ASP A 188 -6.74 -0.80 2.91
CA ASP A 188 -7.75 -1.08 3.94
C ASP A 188 -9.04 -1.65 3.33
N PHE A 189 -9.67 -2.52 4.12
CA PHE A 189 -10.99 -3.05 3.83
C PHE A 189 -12.02 -1.94 3.67
N ASP A 190 -12.00 -0.94 4.56
CA ASP A 190 -12.87 0.22 4.48
C ASP A 190 -12.22 1.32 3.60
N PRO A 191 -12.77 1.61 2.40
CA PRO A 191 -12.21 2.60 1.48
C PRO A 191 -12.15 4.03 2.04
N THR A 192 -12.74 4.28 3.21
CA THR A 192 -12.77 5.60 3.84
C THR A 192 -11.65 5.83 4.86
N ILE A 193 -10.81 4.82 5.14
CA ILE A 193 -9.86 4.86 6.27
C ILE A 193 -8.47 5.36 5.86
N ASP A 194 -7.85 4.74 4.87
CA ASP A 194 -6.43 4.99 4.51
C ASP A 194 -6.28 5.89 3.27
N GLY A 195 -7.34 6.04 2.48
CA GLY A 195 -7.32 6.80 1.23
C GLY A 195 -6.40 6.18 0.18
N SER A 196 -6.20 4.86 0.24
CA SER A 196 -5.38 4.14 -0.73
C SER A 196 -6.04 4.04 -2.10
N ASP A 197 -7.38 3.97 -2.14
CA ASP A 197 -8.15 3.90 -3.37
C ASP A 197 -8.01 5.19 -4.19
N THR A 198 -7.41 5.05 -5.37
CA THR A 198 -7.11 6.16 -6.27
C THR A 198 -7.61 5.96 -7.69
N PRO A 199 -8.85 5.49 -7.93
CA PRO A 199 -9.35 5.23 -9.27
C PRO A 199 -9.28 6.48 -10.16
N GLY A 200 -8.52 6.36 -11.25
CA GLY A 200 -8.23 7.39 -12.24
C GLY A 200 -6.98 8.23 -11.94
N ALA A 201 -6.18 7.88 -10.94
CA ALA A 201 -5.03 8.65 -10.47
C ALA A 201 -3.81 7.78 -10.10
N ASP A 202 -2.69 8.41 -9.76
CA ASP A 202 -1.51 7.70 -9.27
C ASP A 202 -1.83 7.00 -7.93
N ASN A 203 -1.47 5.71 -7.83
CA ASN A 203 -1.59 4.93 -6.61
C ASN A 203 -1.02 5.66 -5.39
N ALA A 204 -1.82 5.73 -4.33
CA ALA A 204 -1.43 6.35 -3.06
C ALA A 204 -0.43 5.46 -2.29
N CYS A 205 0.81 5.37 -2.78
CA CYS A 205 1.87 4.54 -2.21
C CYS A 205 2.43 5.01 -0.86
N SER A 206 1.73 5.92 -0.20
CA SER A 206 1.89 6.23 1.23
C SER A 206 1.12 5.24 2.12
N THR A 207 0.76 4.06 1.60
CA THR A 207 0.10 2.97 2.32
C THR A 207 1.01 2.12 3.19
N GLY A 208 2.31 2.42 3.22
CA GLY A 208 3.13 2.12 4.38
C GLY A 208 2.92 3.20 5.44
N ALA A 209 3.10 2.85 6.71
CA ALA A 209 3.00 3.87 7.74
C ALA A 209 3.87 5.10 7.43
N ASP A 210 3.33 6.30 7.63
CA ASP A 210 4.08 7.54 7.44
C ASP A 210 4.85 7.86 8.72
N PHE A 211 6.15 8.13 8.58
CA PHE A 211 7.03 8.46 9.69
C PHE A 211 7.63 9.85 9.49
N GLN A 212 7.35 10.77 10.41
CA GLN A 212 7.87 12.13 10.36
C GLN A 212 8.46 12.55 11.69
N THR A 213 9.75 12.91 11.70
CA THR A 213 10.33 13.57 12.86
C THR A 213 9.76 14.98 12.98
N TYR A 214 9.34 15.37 14.18
CA TYR A 214 8.82 16.70 14.48
C TYR A 214 9.42 17.19 15.80
N CYS A 215 9.15 18.45 16.16
CA CYS A 215 9.77 19.10 17.31
C CYS A 215 11.29 19.27 17.20
N VAL A 216 11.84 20.15 18.03
CA VAL A 216 13.27 20.41 18.08
C VAL A 216 13.89 19.64 19.25
N ALA A 217 15.01 18.97 19.01
CA ALA A 217 15.82 18.40 20.07
C ALA A 217 16.69 19.49 20.72
N PHE A 218 16.94 19.33 22.02
CA PHE A 218 17.79 20.24 22.79
C PHE A 218 19.09 19.56 23.21
N PRO A 219 20.22 20.30 23.30
CA PRO A 219 21.50 19.77 23.76
C PRO A 219 21.36 18.99 25.07
N ASN A 220 22.09 17.88 25.20
CA ASN A 220 22.18 17.08 26.42
C ASN A 220 23.64 16.95 26.91
N SER A 221 23.89 16.28 28.04
CA SER A 221 25.26 16.15 28.59
C SER A 221 26.26 15.41 27.69
N ALA A 222 25.80 14.63 26.71
CA ALA A 222 26.65 13.84 25.81
C ALA A 222 26.71 14.41 24.38
N PHE A 223 25.65 15.07 23.90
CA PHE A 223 25.51 15.55 22.53
C PHE A 223 24.95 16.98 22.46
N ASN A 224 25.66 17.86 21.76
CA ASN A 224 25.25 19.25 21.54
C ASN A 224 24.01 19.37 20.66
N ASP A 225 23.80 18.41 19.76
CA ASP A 225 22.66 18.43 18.85
C ASP A 225 21.38 17.91 19.55
N GLY A 226 21.48 17.20 20.67
CA GLY A 226 20.36 16.62 21.42
C GLY A 226 20.00 15.19 21.01
N ALA A 227 19.05 14.55 21.71
CA ALA A 227 18.62 13.19 21.36
C ALA A 227 17.66 13.18 20.16
N ARG A 228 17.75 12.17 19.30
CA ARG A 228 16.95 12.03 18.07
C ARG A 228 16.12 10.76 18.07
N MET A 229 14.82 10.90 17.85
CA MET A 229 13.92 9.80 17.54
C MET A 229 14.22 9.25 16.16
N GLY A 230 13.97 7.95 16.01
CA GLY A 230 13.99 7.24 14.75
C GLY A 230 13.09 6.01 14.83
N TRP A 231 13.11 5.20 13.79
CA TRP A 231 12.31 3.98 13.73
C TRP A 231 13.02 2.88 12.93
N ALA A 232 12.48 1.67 13.05
CA ALA A 232 12.69 0.54 12.15
C ALA A 232 11.36 -0.23 12.03
N GLY A 233 11.25 -1.10 11.02
CA GLY A 233 10.00 -1.81 10.72
C GLY A 233 9.08 -1.02 9.78
N SER A 234 7.89 -1.56 9.50
CA SER A 234 6.97 -1.05 8.48
C SER A 234 5.92 -0.06 9.00
N GLY A 235 5.66 -0.05 10.31
CA GLY A 235 4.48 0.63 10.88
C GLY A 235 3.15 -0.07 10.55
N GLY A 236 3.21 -1.29 10.00
CA GLY A 236 2.06 -2.16 9.77
C GLY A 236 1.58 -2.80 11.06
N ILE A 237 0.28 -2.67 11.35
CA ILE A 237 -0.36 -3.28 12.51
C ILE A 237 -0.32 -4.81 12.39
N ALA A 238 -0.60 -5.37 11.21
CA ALA A 238 -0.58 -6.81 10.98
C ALA A 238 0.86 -7.37 11.01
N ALA A 239 1.83 -6.61 10.50
CA ALA A 239 3.24 -6.99 10.50
C ALA A 239 3.83 -7.06 11.93
N ASN A 240 3.33 -6.25 12.87
CA ASN A 240 3.77 -6.19 14.26
C ASN A 240 5.30 -6.11 14.43
N ASP A 241 5.98 -5.36 13.55
CA ASP A 241 7.44 -5.29 13.46
C ASP A 241 8.03 -3.90 13.80
N THR A 242 7.17 -2.96 14.22
CA THR A 242 7.55 -1.56 14.38
C THR A 242 8.38 -1.33 15.63
N VAL A 243 9.55 -0.70 15.47
CA VAL A 243 10.45 -0.38 16.57
C VAL A 243 10.69 1.12 16.61
N VAL A 244 10.31 1.78 17.70
CA VAL A 244 10.73 3.17 17.95
C VAL A 244 12.14 3.18 18.54
N THR A 245 12.98 4.09 18.06
CA THR A 245 14.37 4.19 18.49
C THR A 245 14.70 5.61 18.92
N VAL A 246 15.76 5.73 19.72
CA VAL A 246 16.40 7.00 20.03
C VAL A 246 17.90 6.86 19.87
N SER A 247 18.53 7.91 19.39
CA SER A 247 19.99 8.06 19.31
C SER A 247 20.43 9.37 19.94
N GLN A 248 21.75 9.53 20.13
CA GLN A 248 22.34 10.75 20.70
C GLN A 248 21.83 11.08 22.11
N CYS A 249 21.45 10.06 22.89
CA CYS A 249 21.11 10.21 24.30
C CYS A 249 22.25 9.68 25.18
N PRO A 250 22.46 10.21 26.40
CA PRO A 250 23.45 9.66 27.32
C PRO A 250 23.03 8.26 27.80
N ASP A 251 24.02 7.38 28.06
CA ASP A 251 23.84 6.01 28.58
C ASP A 251 23.20 5.97 29.98
N SER A 252 21.90 6.20 30.00
CA SER A 252 21.08 6.51 31.17
C SER A 252 19.71 5.82 31.06
N PHE A 253 18.99 5.72 32.17
CA PHE A 253 17.62 5.23 32.13
C PHE A 253 16.70 6.26 31.48
N GLY A 254 15.83 5.78 30.61
CA GLY A 254 14.78 6.57 29.99
C GLY A 254 13.60 5.71 29.57
N MET A 255 12.62 6.36 28.94
CA MET A 255 11.31 5.79 28.65
C MET A 255 10.76 6.41 27.37
N PHE A 256 10.29 5.56 26.47
CA PHE A 256 9.46 5.98 25.36
C PHE A 256 8.03 6.20 25.84
N PHE A 257 7.37 7.19 25.27
CA PHE A 257 5.97 7.49 25.53
C PHE A 257 5.33 8.08 24.30
N PHE A 258 4.00 8.02 24.22
CA PHE A 258 3.26 8.54 23.08
C PHE A 258 1.91 9.14 23.48
N GLY A 259 1.30 9.86 22.55
CA GLY A 259 0.00 10.50 22.70
C GLY A 259 -0.69 10.68 21.35
N SER A 260 -1.89 11.26 21.36
CA SER A 260 -2.77 11.37 20.18
C SER A 260 -2.69 12.74 19.47
N THR A 261 -2.05 13.73 20.07
CA THR A 261 -1.88 15.06 19.46
C THR A 261 -0.43 15.51 19.55
N PRO A 262 0.05 16.32 18.60
CA PRO A 262 1.29 17.06 18.79
C PRO A 262 1.00 18.20 19.78
N ASP A 263 1.92 18.44 20.71
CA ASP A 263 1.90 19.61 21.59
C ASP A 263 2.99 20.61 21.18
N LEU A 264 2.69 21.88 21.38
CA LEU A 264 3.59 22.98 21.04
C LEU A 264 4.64 23.16 22.16
N VAL A 265 5.81 22.53 21.99
CA VAL A 265 7.09 22.78 22.70
C VAL A 265 6.90 23.30 24.14
N ILE A 266 6.46 22.44 25.04
CA ILE A 266 6.27 22.79 26.46
C ILE A 266 7.58 22.54 27.20
N PRO A 267 8.19 23.53 27.89
CA PRO A 267 9.44 23.30 28.63
C PRO A 267 9.33 22.11 29.60
N PHE A 268 10.23 21.13 29.46
CA PHE A 268 10.23 19.91 30.26
C PHE A 268 11.65 19.39 30.47
N GLY A 269 12.14 19.44 31.70
CA GLY A 269 13.54 19.16 32.01
C GLY A 269 14.46 20.22 31.36
N ASN A 270 15.48 19.77 30.63
CA ASN A 270 16.33 20.63 29.79
C ASN A 270 15.82 20.72 28.33
N GLY A 271 14.76 20.00 27.99
CA GLY A 271 14.19 19.93 26.65
C GLY A 271 12.77 20.45 26.61
N ALA A 272 11.98 19.87 25.71
CA ALA A 272 10.56 20.15 25.58
C ALA A 272 9.73 18.89 25.47
N LEU A 273 8.55 18.91 26.09
CA LEU A 273 7.48 17.96 25.85
C LEU A 273 6.73 18.42 24.59
N CYS A 274 6.70 17.55 23.58
CA CYS A 274 6.05 17.82 22.30
C CYS A 274 4.91 16.85 21.99
N VAL A 275 4.63 15.92 22.90
CA VAL A 275 3.53 14.97 22.81
C VAL A 275 2.40 15.46 23.71
N GLY A 276 1.20 15.56 23.15
CA GLY A 276 -0.01 15.98 23.84
C GLY A 276 -1.08 14.88 23.95
N GLY A 277 -2.24 15.28 24.45
CA GLY A 277 -3.35 14.37 24.74
C GLY A 277 -3.09 13.49 25.96
N SER A 278 -3.71 12.31 25.99
CA SER A 278 -3.46 11.32 27.04
C SER A 278 -2.12 10.63 26.79
N LEU A 279 -1.17 10.81 27.72
CA LEU A 279 0.17 10.24 27.59
C LEU A 279 0.20 8.77 28.03
N SER A 280 0.56 7.91 27.10
CA SER A 280 0.81 6.49 27.31
C SER A 280 2.32 6.23 27.45
N ARG A 281 2.71 5.44 28.45
CA ARG A 281 4.11 5.11 28.73
C ARG A 281 4.41 3.69 28.29
N LEU A 282 5.46 3.51 27.50
CA LEU A 282 5.93 2.20 27.06
C LEU A 282 6.82 1.59 28.15
N LEU A 283 6.47 0.39 28.59
CA LEU A 283 7.11 -0.32 29.69
C LEU A 283 7.56 -1.71 29.22
N PRO A 284 8.71 -2.22 29.70
CA PRO A 284 9.53 -1.68 30.78
C PRO A 284 10.44 -0.51 30.36
N VAL A 285 10.80 0.33 31.33
CA VAL A 285 11.86 1.33 31.12
C VAL A 285 13.21 0.62 30.98
N SER A 286 14.03 1.07 30.04
CA SER A 286 15.34 0.50 29.76
C SER A 286 16.44 1.55 29.85
N LYS A 287 17.67 1.09 30.10
CA LYS A 287 18.85 1.93 30.09
C LYS A 287 19.41 1.99 28.67
N ALA A 288 19.64 3.19 28.14
CA ALA A 288 20.37 3.39 26.90
C ALA A 288 21.80 2.84 27.01
N ALA A 289 22.28 2.26 25.90
CA ALA A 289 23.62 1.68 25.79
C ALA A 289 24.22 2.07 24.44
N GLY A 290 25.45 2.57 24.43
CA GLY A 290 26.07 3.05 23.19
C GLY A 290 25.39 4.31 22.64
N ASN A 291 24.75 5.10 23.50
CA ASN A 291 23.98 6.30 23.20
C ASN A 291 22.72 6.09 22.36
N VAL A 292 22.20 4.86 22.38
CA VAL A 292 20.96 4.47 21.70
C VAL A 292 20.06 3.69 22.65
N ASN A 293 18.77 3.70 22.36
CA ASN A 293 17.78 2.82 22.97
C ASN A 293 16.67 2.53 21.96
N SER A 294 15.91 1.47 22.17
CA SER A 294 14.81 1.07 21.31
C SER A 294 13.69 0.41 22.11
N TYR A 295 12.50 0.42 21.52
CA TYR A 295 11.34 -0.29 22.03
C TYR A 295 10.56 -0.84 20.84
N ALA A 296 10.39 -2.16 20.78
CA ALA A 296 9.53 -2.82 19.81
C ALA A 296 8.08 -2.67 20.27
N LEU A 297 7.25 -2.04 19.44
CA LEU A 297 5.81 -1.97 19.67
C LEU A 297 5.22 -3.36 19.50
N ASP A 298 4.24 -3.70 20.33
CA ASP A 298 3.49 -4.94 20.24
C ASP A 298 1.98 -4.64 20.20
N PHE A 299 1.41 -4.66 19.01
CA PHE A 299 -0.01 -4.39 18.77
C PHE A 299 -0.91 -5.56 19.22
N THR A 300 -0.33 -6.73 19.43
CA THR A 300 -1.04 -7.94 19.88
C THR A 300 -1.05 -8.13 21.39
N GLY A 301 -0.28 -7.30 22.10
CA GLY A 301 -0.04 -7.41 23.53
C GLY A 301 -1.13 -6.78 24.41
N ALA A 302 -0.78 -6.54 25.66
CA ALA A 302 -1.61 -5.82 26.64
C ALA A 302 -1.04 -4.43 26.99
N GLY A 303 -0.04 -3.97 26.24
CA GLY A 303 0.56 -2.66 26.37
C GLY A 303 -0.39 -1.55 25.90
N PRO A 304 -0.14 -0.28 26.25
CA PRO A 304 -0.93 0.83 25.73
C PRO A 304 -0.90 0.95 24.20
N GLU A 305 0.12 0.40 23.53
CA GLU A 305 0.26 0.31 22.08
C GLU A 305 -0.73 -0.67 21.43
N ALA A 306 -1.33 -1.61 22.18
CA ALA A 306 -2.30 -2.58 21.67
C ALA A 306 -3.64 -1.95 21.24
N GLY A 307 -3.87 -0.68 21.61
CA GLY A 307 -5.04 0.08 21.17
C GLY A 307 -4.79 0.97 19.94
N ILE A 308 -3.63 0.84 19.29
CA ILE A 308 -3.32 1.53 18.03
C ILE A 308 -3.84 0.64 16.89
N VAL A 309 -4.60 1.22 15.97
CA VAL A 309 -5.16 0.54 14.80
C VAL A 309 -4.72 1.20 13.50
N SER A 310 -4.97 0.57 12.34
CA SER A 310 -4.71 1.16 11.03
C SER A 310 -5.36 2.56 10.91
N GLY A 311 -4.67 3.50 10.27
CA GLY A 311 -5.06 4.90 10.13
C GLY A 311 -4.78 5.77 11.36
N ASP A 312 -4.47 5.20 12.53
CA ASP A 312 -4.13 5.99 13.71
C ASP A 312 -2.84 6.78 13.50
N THR A 313 -2.88 8.07 13.83
CA THR A 313 -1.65 8.85 14.02
C THR A 313 -1.29 8.94 15.50
N ARG A 314 -0.05 8.62 15.85
CA ARG A 314 0.51 8.75 17.20
C ARG A 314 1.81 9.52 17.20
N TYR A 315 2.06 10.21 18.30
CA TYR A 315 3.22 11.08 18.48
C TYR A 315 4.08 10.51 19.60
N PHE A 316 5.27 10.03 19.28
CA PHE A 316 6.23 9.42 20.19
C PHE A 316 7.32 10.40 20.59
N GLN A 317 7.83 10.25 21.81
CA GLN A 317 9.02 10.94 22.29
C GLN A 317 9.75 10.09 23.34
N TYR A 318 11.06 10.31 23.50
CA TYR A 318 11.87 9.66 24.52
C TYR A 318 12.26 10.65 25.62
N TRP A 319 11.97 10.29 26.87
CA TRP A 319 12.47 11.00 28.06
C TRP A 319 13.64 10.22 28.66
N PHE A 320 14.67 10.93 29.12
CA PHE A 320 15.83 10.30 29.76
C PHE A 320 16.41 11.09 30.92
N ARG A 321 17.10 10.39 31.82
CA ARG A 321 17.89 11.00 32.89
C ARG A 321 19.14 11.64 32.32
N ASP A 322 19.42 12.86 32.73
CA ASP A 322 20.56 13.63 32.25
C ASP A 322 21.28 14.32 33.42
N ALA A 323 21.85 13.51 34.32
CA ALA A 323 22.49 14.03 35.53
C ALA A 323 23.70 14.95 35.26
N GLY A 324 24.25 14.91 34.05
CA GLY A 324 25.38 15.75 33.63
C GLY A 324 25.00 17.17 33.24
N GLN A 325 23.70 17.53 33.21
CA GLN A 325 23.25 18.84 32.73
C GLN A 325 21.95 19.32 33.42
N GLY A 326 21.90 20.62 33.77
CA GLY A 326 20.69 21.35 34.13
C GLY A 326 19.73 20.62 35.09
N SER A 327 18.46 20.49 34.71
CA SER A 327 17.34 19.91 35.46
C SER A 327 17.46 18.40 35.76
N GLY A 328 18.56 17.73 35.37
CA GLY A 328 18.79 16.31 35.64
C GLY A 328 18.00 15.35 34.72
N SER A 329 17.28 15.87 33.73
CA SER A 329 16.58 15.11 32.69
C SER A 329 16.37 15.94 31.43
N ASN A 330 16.15 15.27 30.31
CA ASN A 330 15.96 15.90 29.01
C ASN A 330 15.06 14.99 28.13
N THR A 331 14.70 15.48 26.94
CA THR A 331 13.87 14.78 25.96
C THR A 331 14.54 14.75 24.59
N SER A 332 14.16 13.79 23.75
CA SER A 332 14.44 13.82 22.31
C SER A 332 13.56 14.86 21.60
N ASP A 333 13.77 15.05 20.30
CA ASP A 333 12.70 15.47 19.40
C ASP A 333 11.53 14.45 19.40
N GLY A 334 10.53 14.67 18.54
CA GLY A 334 9.36 13.82 18.42
C GLY A 334 9.37 13.01 17.12
N LEU A 335 8.62 11.91 17.13
CA LEU A 335 8.31 11.10 15.95
C LEU A 335 6.79 10.98 15.81
N GLN A 336 6.25 11.46 14.70
CA GLN A 336 4.88 11.19 14.27
C GLN A 336 4.90 9.89 13.47
N VAL A 337 3.95 9.00 13.77
CA VAL A 337 3.71 7.76 13.02
C VAL A 337 2.23 7.69 12.69
N THR A 338 1.88 7.61 11.41
CA THR A 338 0.55 7.23 10.94
C THR A 338 0.61 5.75 10.59
N PHE A 339 -0.05 4.89 11.36
CA PHE A 339 0.01 3.43 11.18
C PHE A 339 -0.86 2.98 10.01
N ALA A 340 -0.44 1.91 9.35
CA ALA A 340 -1.19 1.22 8.30
C ALA A 340 -1.38 -0.24 8.70
N ASN A 341 -2.15 -1.03 7.94
CA ASN A 341 -2.23 -2.47 8.19
C ASN A 341 -0.95 -3.21 7.79
#